data_AF-A0A2Z3H785-F1
#
_entry.id   AF-A0A2Z3H785-F1
#
_cell.length_a   1.000
_cell.length_b   1.000
_cell.length_c   1.000
_cell.angle_alpha   90.00
_cell.angle_beta   90.00
_cell.angle_gamma   90.00
#
_symmetry.space_group_name_H-M   'P 1'
#
loop_
_entity.id
_entity.type
_entity.pdbx_description
1 polymer ?
#
loop_
_entity_poly.entity_id
_entity_poly.type
_entity_poly.pdbx_seq_one_letter_code
_entity_poly.pdbx_strand_id
1 'polypeptide(L)'
;MKELQLTLYEVFGYLLPGAVLTGGVSLIFWAAFFPQTAIDFDIKTPEVWGTFLVSSYIAGHVAQGIGNAIVRRFESAEDHAINTVLEPEIVAACKKKAKELTGADVENAKPKWLYRLCDDAVIRSGKIGEREVYVYREGFYRGTFVGAVFIVLGFVLLAIRVLSQNDNPEVPRPAFLQIPTVWCVIVAVVVVFLAGGFWDRGKRTCAMVSGWLGIFAIVVAGLSLRSANWFAFASIGRMELTGGRLLFLAAMSCIAAWFLWHRYWRFAEYRVTHAMFGFLTIKDDKKPEAPKTPAT
;
A
#
# COMPACT_ATOMS: atom_id res chain seq x y z
N MET A 1 -1.07 -26.71 -18.45
CA MET A 1 -0.17 -26.00 -17.50
C MET A 1 -0.43 -24.52 -17.71
N LYS A 2 -0.84 -23.76 -16.67
CA LYS A 2 -0.91 -22.30 -16.80
C LYS A 2 0.54 -21.81 -16.91
N GLU A 3 0.91 -21.25 -18.05
CA GLU A 3 2.20 -20.58 -18.18
C GLU A 3 2.28 -19.54 -17.06
N LEU A 4 3.37 -19.59 -16.30
CA LEU A 4 3.63 -18.63 -15.23
C LEU A 4 3.97 -17.30 -15.92
N GLN A 5 2.93 -16.58 -16.33
CA GLN A 5 3.07 -15.27 -16.92
C GLN A 5 3.38 -14.31 -15.78
N LEU A 6 4.68 -14.22 -15.43
CA LEU A 6 5.18 -13.17 -14.56
C LEU A 6 4.88 -11.85 -15.26
N THR A 7 3.79 -11.21 -14.86
CA THR A 7 3.37 -9.98 -15.52
C THR A 7 4.27 -8.84 -15.06
N LEU A 8 4.53 -7.90 -15.96
CA LEU A 8 5.23 -6.66 -15.61
C LEU A 8 4.56 -5.95 -14.42
N TYR A 9 3.22 -6.10 -14.31
CA TYR A 9 2.45 -5.68 -13.16
C TYR A 9 2.97 -6.34 -11.90
N GLU A 10 2.93 -7.67 -11.76
CA GLU A 10 3.40 -8.36 -10.55
C GLU A 10 4.79 -7.90 -10.09
N VAL A 11 5.74 -7.67 -11.00
CA VAL A 11 7.06 -7.15 -10.62
C VAL A 11 6.96 -5.72 -10.07
N PHE A 12 6.36 -4.79 -10.83
CA PHE A 12 6.32 -3.38 -10.43
C PHE A 12 5.38 -3.07 -9.26
N GLY A 13 4.38 -3.93 -9.00
CA GLY A 13 3.43 -3.76 -7.90
C GLY A 13 4.05 -3.89 -6.53
N TYR A 14 5.12 -4.65 -6.44
CA TYR A 14 5.88 -4.80 -5.21
C TYR A 14 7.18 -4.00 -5.28
N LEU A 15 7.86 -4.01 -6.42
CA LEU A 15 9.15 -3.33 -6.56
C LEU A 15 9.06 -1.83 -6.29
N LEU A 16 8.08 -1.12 -6.86
CA LEU A 16 7.95 0.33 -6.69
C LEU A 16 7.54 0.71 -5.26
N PRO A 17 6.45 0.17 -4.68
CA PRO A 17 6.12 0.46 -3.27
C PRO A 17 7.24 0.10 -2.31
N GLY A 18 7.92 -1.01 -2.59
CA GLY A 18 9.04 -1.48 -1.81
C GLY A 18 10.27 -0.60 -1.91
N ALA A 19 10.57 -0.04 -3.09
CA ALA A 19 11.64 0.96 -3.24
C ALA A 19 11.35 2.22 -2.40
N VAL A 20 10.10 2.70 -2.43
CA VAL A 20 9.67 3.85 -1.62
C VAL A 20 9.80 3.53 -0.12
N LEU A 21 9.34 2.35 0.32
CA LEU A 21 9.48 1.92 1.71
C LEU A 21 10.95 1.79 2.13
N THR A 22 11.76 1.15 1.31
CA THR A 22 13.20 0.92 1.57
C THR A 22 13.91 2.26 1.73
N GLY A 23 13.63 3.22 0.83
CA GLY A 23 14.07 4.61 0.93
C GLY A 23 13.67 5.27 2.25
N GLY A 24 12.39 5.18 2.63
CA GLY A 24 11.87 5.75 3.88
C GLY A 24 12.53 5.16 5.13
N VAL A 25 12.64 3.84 5.20
CA VAL A 25 13.33 3.14 6.30
C VAL A 25 14.77 3.60 6.43
N SER A 26 15.45 3.82 5.31
CA SER A 26 16.85 4.21 5.36
C SER A 26 17.05 5.69 5.66
N LEU A 27 16.12 6.56 5.26
CA LEU A 27 16.12 7.94 5.75
C LEU A 27 15.94 7.98 7.27
N ILE A 28 15.02 7.18 7.82
CA ILE A 28 14.83 7.04 9.28
C ILE A 28 16.11 6.53 9.94
N PHE A 29 16.70 5.45 9.40
CA PHE A 29 17.95 4.90 9.90
C PHE A 29 19.06 5.97 9.89
N TRP A 30 19.21 6.68 8.78
CA TRP A 30 20.21 7.73 8.63
C TRP A 30 20.03 8.84 9.66
N ALA A 31 18.79 9.30 9.83
CA ALA A 31 18.45 10.32 10.82
C ALA A 31 18.88 9.89 12.22
N ALA A 32 18.67 8.62 12.56
CA ALA A 32 18.95 8.08 13.88
C ALA A 32 20.44 7.84 14.16
N PHE A 33 21.22 7.35 13.17
CA PHE A 33 22.54 6.77 13.45
C PHE A 33 23.74 7.55 12.91
N PHE A 34 23.63 8.32 11.83
CA PHE A 34 24.82 8.87 11.15
C PHE A 34 24.96 10.38 11.35
N PRO A 35 25.93 10.89 12.12
CA PRO A 35 26.05 12.30 12.54
C PRO A 35 26.33 13.31 11.41
N GLN A 36 26.71 12.84 10.22
CA GLN A 36 27.17 13.66 9.10
C GLN A 36 26.00 14.23 8.26
N THR A 37 26.15 15.48 7.82
CA THR A 37 25.20 16.25 6.98
C THR A 37 25.34 15.98 5.49
N ALA A 38 26.49 15.47 5.04
CA ALA A 38 26.74 15.14 3.65
C ALA A 38 26.91 13.63 3.49
N ILE A 39 26.32 13.10 2.42
CA ILE A 39 26.46 11.69 2.07
C ILE A 39 27.16 11.61 0.73
N ASP A 40 28.29 10.91 0.71
CA ASP A 40 29.00 10.58 -0.53
C ASP A 40 28.70 9.13 -0.90
N PHE A 41 28.40 8.90 -2.18
CA PHE A 41 28.00 7.59 -2.68
C PHE A 41 28.74 7.26 -3.97
N ASP A 42 29.54 6.20 -3.94
CA ASP A 42 30.14 5.63 -5.14
C ASP A 42 29.31 4.41 -5.59
N ILE A 43 28.28 4.67 -6.41
CA ILE A 43 27.34 3.64 -6.89
C ILE A 43 27.72 3.24 -8.30
N LYS A 44 28.68 2.32 -8.43
CA LYS A 44 29.10 1.84 -9.77
C LYS A 44 28.96 0.34 -9.98
N THR A 45 28.77 -0.42 -8.91
CA THR A 45 28.79 -1.89 -8.99
C THR A 45 27.38 -2.46 -9.22
N PRO A 46 27.14 -3.25 -10.28
CA PRO A 46 25.86 -3.91 -10.56
C PRO A 46 25.28 -4.73 -9.40
N GLU A 47 26.14 -5.26 -8.53
CA GLU A 47 25.79 -6.07 -7.36
C GLU A 47 24.94 -5.29 -6.35
N VAL A 48 25.22 -3.99 -6.20
CA VAL A 48 24.46 -3.09 -5.31
C VAL A 48 23.05 -2.87 -5.88
N TRP A 49 22.95 -2.65 -7.19
CA TRP A 49 21.66 -2.51 -7.88
C TRP A 49 20.83 -3.79 -7.77
N GLY A 50 21.44 -4.96 -7.99
CA GLY A 50 20.77 -6.25 -7.79
C GLY A 50 20.25 -6.41 -6.36
N THR A 51 21.07 -6.10 -5.36
CA THR A 51 20.68 -6.18 -3.94
C THR A 51 19.54 -5.22 -3.60
N PHE A 52 19.59 -3.98 -4.09
CA PHE A 52 18.53 -2.99 -3.90
C PHE A 52 17.20 -3.45 -4.52
N LEU A 53 17.23 -3.94 -5.76
CA LEU A 53 16.02 -4.37 -6.46
C LEU A 53 15.36 -5.57 -5.76
N VAL A 54 16.14 -6.55 -5.34
CA VAL A 54 15.63 -7.73 -4.60
C VAL A 54 15.05 -7.30 -3.26
N SER A 55 15.77 -6.45 -2.52
CA SER A 55 15.34 -5.96 -1.21
C SER A 55 14.08 -5.10 -1.31
N SER A 56 14.00 -4.25 -2.32
CA SER A 56 12.81 -3.45 -2.64
C SER A 56 11.62 -4.34 -2.99
N TYR A 57 11.79 -5.34 -3.87
CA TYR A 57 10.69 -6.25 -4.20
C TYR A 57 10.11 -6.95 -2.96
N ILE A 58 11.00 -7.45 -2.08
CA ILE A 58 10.63 -8.08 -0.82
C ILE A 58 9.95 -7.08 0.13
N ALA A 59 10.50 -5.88 0.28
CA ALA A 59 9.91 -4.81 1.08
C ALA A 59 8.52 -4.41 0.58
N GLY A 60 8.26 -4.47 -0.72
CA GLY A 60 6.96 -4.20 -1.33
C GLY A 60 5.86 -5.13 -0.83
N HIS A 61 6.14 -6.43 -0.74
CA HIS A 61 5.22 -7.40 -0.16
C HIS A 61 4.87 -7.06 1.29
N VAL A 62 5.86 -6.62 2.07
CA VAL A 62 5.62 -6.21 3.46
C VAL A 62 4.87 -4.89 3.55
N ALA A 63 5.18 -3.91 2.70
CA ALA A 63 4.43 -2.67 2.61
C ALA A 63 2.94 -2.95 2.32
N GLN A 64 2.65 -3.84 1.37
CA GLN A 64 1.29 -4.27 1.07
C GLN A 64 0.65 -5.03 2.24
N GLY A 65 1.39 -5.92 2.91
CA GLY A 65 0.92 -6.61 4.11
C GLY A 65 0.51 -5.64 5.23
N ILE A 66 1.32 -4.61 5.49
CA ILE A 66 1.03 -3.53 6.44
C ILE A 66 -0.20 -2.75 5.98
N GLY A 67 -0.26 -2.35 4.70
CA GLY A 67 -1.40 -1.62 4.15
C GLY A 67 -2.70 -2.40 4.26
N ASN A 68 -2.68 -3.72 4.04
CA ASN A 68 -3.82 -4.60 4.25
C ASN A 68 -4.23 -4.65 5.73
N ALA A 69 -3.27 -4.70 6.65
CA ALA A 69 -3.54 -4.67 8.08
C ALA A 69 -4.20 -3.35 8.50
N ILE A 70 -3.70 -2.22 7.99
CA ILE A 70 -4.29 -0.88 8.20
C ILE A 70 -5.74 -0.88 7.71
N VAL A 71 -6.00 -1.28 6.45
CA VAL A 71 -7.36 -1.26 5.89
C VAL A 71 -8.31 -2.17 6.67
N ARG A 72 -7.87 -3.31 7.20
CA ARG A 72 -8.71 -4.19 8.04
C ARG A 72 -9.13 -3.54 9.37
N ARG A 73 -8.42 -2.51 9.84
CA ARG A 73 -8.79 -1.76 11.05
C ARG A 73 -9.81 -0.67 10.79
N PHE A 74 -9.90 -0.19 9.56
CA PHE A 74 -10.85 0.84 9.16
C PHE A 74 -12.02 0.23 8.38
N GLU A 75 -13.00 1.05 8.03
CA GLU A 75 -14.01 0.65 7.05
C GLU A 75 -13.31 0.23 5.75
N SER A 76 -13.70 -0.92 5.19
CA SER A 76 -13.09 -1.35 3.93
C SER A 76 -13.52 -0.39 2.82
N ALA A 77 -12.60 -0.09 1.90
CA ALA A 77 -12.92 0.82 0.80
C ALA A 77 -14.08 0.33 -0.08
N GLU A 78 -14.29 -0.99 -0.14
CA GLU A 78 -15.48 -1.61 -0.72
C GLU A 78 -16.75 -1.22 0.02
N ASP A 79 -16.78 -1.36 1.35
CA ASP A 79 -17.97 -1.10 2.16
C ASP A 79 -18.36 0.38 2.06
N HIS A 80 -17.37 1.27 2.13
CA HIS A 80 -17.59 2.70 1.94
C HIS A 80 -18.14 3.01 0.55
N ALA A 81 -17.53 2.48 -0.51
CA ALA A 81 -17.99 2.68 -1.88
C ALA A 81 -19.44 2.20 -2.07
N ILE A 82 -19.78 1.04 -1.50
CA ILE A 82 -21.13 0.48 -1.54
C ILE A 82 -22.13 1.40 -0.83
N ASN A 83 -21.74 1.99 0.30
CA ASN A 83 -22.61 2.83 1.11
C ASN A 83 -22.75 4.28 0.59
N THR A 84 -21.78 4.77 -0.18
CA THR A 84 -21.72 6.19 -0.58
C THR A 84 -22.00 6.43 -2.06
N VAL A 85 -21.59 5.52 -2.95
CA VAL A 85 -21.63 5.76 -4.40
C VAL A 85 -22.80 5.06 -5.09
N LEU A 86 -23.34 3.99 -4.51
CA LEU A 86 -24.39 3.21 -5.16
C LEU A 86 -25.77 3.83 -4.94
N GLU A 87 -26.36 4.33 -6.02
CA GLU A 87 -27.76 4.75 -6.03
C GLU A 87 -28.70 3.56 -5.78
N PRO A 88 -29.78 3.72 -5.00
CA PRO A 88 -30.72 2.65 -4.71
C PRO A 88 -31.33 2.00 -5.96
N GLU A 89 -31.50 2.78 -7.03
CA GLU A 89 -32.03 2.32 -8.32
C GLU A 89 -31.10 1.30 -8.99
N ILE A 90 -29.79 1.53 -8.95
CA ILE A 90 -28.79 0.60 -9.51
C ILE A 90 -28.82 -0.71 -8.73
N VAL A 91 -28.93 -0.64 -7.41
CA VAL A 91 -29.04 -1.82 -6.55
C VAL A 91 -30.31 -2.60 -6.86
N ALA A 92 -31.45 -1.91 -7.03
CA ALA A 92 -32.71 -2.53 -7.40
C ALA A 92 -32.65 -3.21 -8.78
N ALA A 93 -32.03 -2.54 -9.77
CA ALA A 93 -31.81 -3.10 -11.10
C ALA A 93 -30.92 -4.35 -11.07
N CYS A 94 -29.83 -4.32 -10.29
CA CYS A 94 -28.96 -5.49 -10.13
C CYS A 94 -29.68 -6.65 -9.45
N LYS A 95 -30.50 -6.40 -8.43
CA LYS A 95 -31.34 -7.43 -7.79
C LYS A 95 -32.33 -8.04 -8.78
N LYS A 96 -33.04 -7.20 -9.54
CA LYS A 96 -33.98 -7.66 -10.56
C LYS A 96 -33.30 -8.57 -11.57
N LYS A 97 -32.17 -8.12 -12.14
CA LYS A 97 -31.40 -8.90 -13.11
C LYS A 97 -30.83 -10.19 -12.52
N ALA A 98 -30.34 -10.16 -11.28
CA ALA A 98 -29.85 -11.35 -10.60
C ALA A 98 -30.96 -12.38 -10.37
N LYS A 99 -32.17 -11.95 -10.01
CA LYS A 99 -33.36 -12.80 -9.88
C LYS A 99 -33.74 -13.44 -11.22
N GLU A 100 -33.71 -12.65 -12.31
CA GLU A 100 -33.99 -13.12 -13.68
C GLU A 100 -32.97 -14.15 -14.16
N LEU A 101 -31.67 -13.91 -13.94
CA LEU A 101 -30.59 -14.80 -14.38
C LEU A 101 -30.47 -16.09 -13.56
N THR A 102 -30.66 -16.03 -12.24
CA THR A 102 -30.36 -17.15 -11.34
C THR A 102 -31.60 -17.86 -10.82
N GLY A 103 -32.77 -17.22 -10.87
CA GLY A 103 -34.00 -17.69 -10.20
C GLY A 103 -33.95 -17.61 -8.67
N ALA A 104 -32.84 -17.13 -8.07
CA ALA A 104 -32.71 -17.03 -6.62
C ALA A 104 -33.42 -15.79 -6.06
N ASP A 105 -33.96 -15.91 -4.85
CA ASP A 105 -34.46 -14.75 -4.10
C ASP A 105 -33.29 -13.91 -3.60
N VAL A 106 -33.19 -12.68 -4.12
CA VAL A 106 -32.14 -11.71 -3.80
C VAL A 106 -32.70 -10.42 -3.19
N GLU A 107 -33.99 -10.37 -2.85
CA GLU A 107 -34.65 -9.15 -2.35
C GLU A 107 -33.99 -8.67 -1.05
N ASN A 108 -33.65 -9.61 -0.16
CA ASN A 108 -33.01 -9.35 1.13
C ASN A 108 -31.47 -9.49 1.10
N ALA A 109 -30.87 -9.62 -0.08
CA ALA A 109 -29.43 -9.75 -0.18
C ALA A 109 -28.70 -8.48 0.29
N LYS A 110 -27.65 -8.67 1.10
CA LYS A 110 -26.78 -7.57 1.53
C LYS A 110 -26.11 -6.93 0.30
N PRO A 111 -25.97 -5.59 0.22
CA PRO A 111 -25.33 -4.93 -0.92
C PRO A 111 -23.94 -5.47 -1.25
N LYS A 112 -23.13 -5.82 -0.23
CA LYS A 112 -21.82 -6.45 -0.42
C LYS A 112 -21.88 -7.83 -1.08
N TRP A 113 -22.91 -8.61 -0.79
CA TRP A 113 -23.09 -9.91 -1.45
C TRP A 113 -23.51 -9.71 -2.91
N LEU A 114 -24.42 -8.77 -3.17
CA LEU A 114 -24.85 -8.42 -4.53
C LEU A 114 -23.67 -7.92 -5.37
N TYR A 115 -22.81 -7.08 -4.80
CA TYR A 115 -21.56 -6.63 -5.43
C TYR A 115 -20.69 -7.80 -5.86
N ARG A 116 -20.45 -8.77 -4.95
CA ARG A 116 -19.63 -9.94 -5.25
C ARG A 116 -20.24 -10.82 -6.35
N LEU A 117 -21.56 -10.93 -6.37
CA LEU A 117 -22.27 -11.64 -7.45
C LEU A 117 -22.06 -10.92 -8.80
N CYS A 118 -22.19 -9.59 -8.82
CA CYS A 118 -21.99 -8.78 -10.02
C CYS A 118 -20.54 -8.87 -10.52
N ASP A 119 -19.56 -8.73 -9.61
CA ASP A 119 -18.12 -8.88 -9.91
C ASP A 119 -17.83 -10.27 -10.51
N ASP A 120 -18.33 -11.34 -9.88
CA ASP A 120 -18.13 -12.71 -10.36
C ASP A 120 -18.75 -12.95 -11.74
N ALA A 121 -19.97 -12.45 -11.98
CA ALA A 121 -20.62 -12.54 -13.27
C ALA A 121 -19.84 -11.79 -14.38
N VAL A 122 -19.31 -10.60 -14.07
CA VAL A 122 -18.48 -9.83 -15.00
C VAL A 122 -17.19 -10.58 -15.35
N ILE A 123 -16.52 -11.19 -14.36
CA ILE A 123 -15.31 -12.02 -14.60
C ILE A 123 -15.66 -13.19 -15.54
N ARG A 124 -16.74 -13.91 -15.25
CA ARG A 124 -17.18 -15.08 -16.02
C ARG A 124 -17.58 -14.74 -17.45
N SER A 125 -17.98 -13.51 -17.74
CA SER A 125 -18.27 -13.03 -19.10
C SER A 125 -17.04 -12.90 -20.00
N GLY A 126 -15.84 -13.32 -19.53
CA GLY A 126 -14.60 -13.32 -20.31
C GLY A 126 -13.68 -12.14 -20.03
N LYS A 127 -14.05 -11.22 -19.12
CA LYS A 127 -13.24 -10.07 -18.71
C LYS A 127 -12.30 -10.40 -17.54
N ILE A 128 -11.67 -11.58 -17.57
CA ILE A 128 -10.89 -12.12 -16.43
C ILE A 128 -9.69 -11.22 -16.07
N GLY A 129 -9.02 -10.63 -17.08
CA GLY A 129 -7.81 -9.83 -16.87
C GLY A 129 -8.03 -8.52 -16.08
N GLU A 130 -9.24 -7.97 -16.08
CA GLU A 130 -9.50 -6.69 -15.39
C GLU A 130 -9.41 -6.82 -13.87
N ARG A 131 -9.84 -7.96 -13.31
CA ARG A 131 -9.81 -8.18 -11.86
C ARG A 131 -8.40 -8.29 -11.31
N GLU A 132 -7.52 -8.97 -12.01
CA GLU A 132 -6.11 -9.07 -11.61
C GLU A 132 -5.46 -7.68 -11.60
N VAL A 133 -5.76 -6.85 -12.61
CA VAL A 133 -5.33 -5.45 -12.65
C VAL A 133 -5.92 -4.64 -11.48
N TYR A 134 -7.16 -4.91 -11.07
CA TYR A 134 -7.76 -4.24 -9.91
C TYR A 134 -7.07 -4.62 -8.60
N VAL A 135 -6.90 -5.91 -8.32
CA VAL A 135 -6.21 -6.41 -7.13
C VAL A 135 -4.78 -5.88 -7.06
N TYR A 136 -4.10 -5.88 -8.21
CA TYR A 136 -2.76 -5.33 -8.36
C TYR A 136 -2.68 -3.85 -7.95
N ARG A 137 -3.51 -2.99 -8.56
CA ARG A 137 -3.51 -1.54 -8.29
C ARG A 137 -3.85 -1.24 -6.84
N GLU A 138 -4.76 -2.02 -6.25
CA GLU A 138 -5.14 -1.91 -4.85
C GLU A 138 -3.95 -2.19 -3.93
N GLY A 139 -3.22 -3.27 -4.19
CA GLY A 139 -1.97 -3.59 -3.50
C GLY A 139 -0.92 -2.50 -3.65
N PHE A 140 -0.74 -2.00 -4.88
CA PHE A 140 0.19 -0.92 -5.21
C PHE A 140 -0.10 0.36 -4.42
N TYR A 141 -1.35 0.86 -4.41
CA TYR A 141 -1.68 2.09 -3.68
C TYR A 141 -1.50 1.93 -2.17
N ARG A 142 -1.93 0.79 -1.61
CA ARG A 142 -1.77 0.49 -0.17
C ARG A 142 -0.29 0.44 0.22
N GLY A 143 0.52 -0.30 -0.54
CA GLY A 143 1.95 -0.41 -0.29
C GLY A 143 2.67 0.93 -0.44
N THR A 144 2.37 1.69 -1.51
CA THR A 144 3.03 2.98 -1.77
C THR A 144 2.66 4.00 -0.70
N PHE A 145 1.41 4.00 -0.23
CA PHE A 145 0.98 4.83 0.90
C PHE A 145 1.82 4.55 2.15
N VAL A 146 2.01 3.26 2.50
CA VAL A 146 2.86 2.88 3.64
C VAL A 146 4.29 3.38 3.44
N GLY A 147 4.89 3.17 2.26
CA GLY A 147 6.23 3.68 1.96
C GLY A 147 6.32 5.20 2.10
N ALA A 148 5.33 5.95 1.58
CA ALA A 148 5.29 7.40 1.65
C ALA A 148 5.21 7.92 3.10
N VAL A 149 4.46 7.23 3.98
CA VAL A 149 4.45 7.55 5.41
C VAL A 149 5.84 7.39 6.03
N PHE A 150 6.59 6.34 5.68
CA PHE A 150 7.97 6.16 6.16
C PHE A 150 8.92 7.24 5.63
N ILE A 151 8.76 7.68 4.39
CA ILE A 151 9.52 8.81 3.83
C ILE A 151 9.25 10.10 4.61
N VAL A 152 7.96 10.41 4.90
CA VAL A 152 7.58 11.57 5.74
C VAL A 152 8.29 11.51 7.08
N LEU A 153 8.23 10.36 7.77
CA LEU A 153 8.88 10.18 9.06
C LEU A 153 10.40 10.37 8.96
N GLY A 154 11.04 9.81 7.92
CA GLY A 154 12.46 10.00 7.66
C GLY A 154 12.83 11.49 7.53
N PHE A 155 12.11 12.26 6.72
CA PHE A 155 12.38 13.69 6.55
C PHE A 155 12.13 14.50 7.82
N VAL A 156 11.08 14.20 8.58
CA VAL A 156 10.79 14.87 9.85
C VAL A 156 11.92 14.62 10.86
N LEU A 157 12.37 13.37 11.00
CA LEU A 157 13.47 13.02 11.91
C LEU A 157 14.78 13.69 11.50
N LEU A 158 15.09 13.73 10.20
CA LEU A 158 16.25 14.47 9.69
C LEU A 158 16.14 15.96 9.97
N ALA A 159 14.96 16.56 9.76
CA ALA A 159 14.73 17.99 10.01
C ALA A 159 14.95 18.34 11.47
N ILE A 160 14.34 17.58 12.39
CA ILE A 160 14.51 17.75 13.85
C ILE A 160 15.99 17.72 14.20
N ARG A 161 16.71 16.74 13.66
CA ARG A 161 18.12 16.59 13.94
C ARG A 161 18.96 17.75 13.42
N VAL A 162 18.80 18.14 12.15
CA VAL A 162 19.55 19.26 11.56
C VAL A 162 19.28 20.56 12.32
N LEU A 163 18.01 20.84 12.65
CA LEU A 163 17.64 22.00 13.45
C LEU A 163 18.30 21.95 14.83
N SER A 164 18.32 20.79 15.48
CA SER A 164 18.95 20.63 16.80
C SER A 164 20.46 20.84 16.81
N GLN A 165 21.15 20.64 15.68
CA GLN A 165 22.59 20.84 15.54
C GLN A 165 22.94 22.32 15.35
N ASN A 166 22.06 23.10 14.71
CA ASN A 166 22.29 24.53 14.47
C ASN A 166 22.23 25.37 15.76
N ASP A 167 21.46 24.94 16.77
CA ASP A 167 21.27 25.71 18.00
C ASP A 167 22.47 25.66 18.97
N ASN A 168 23.46 24.79 18.77
CA ASN A 168 24.61 24.67 19.67
C ASN A 168 25.84 24.04 18.97
N PRO A 169 26.63 24.82 18.21
CA PRO A 169 27.76 24.30 17.45
C PRO A 169 28.92 23.83 18.33
N GLU A 170 29.02 24.29 19.58
CA GLU A 170 30.18 24.05 20.45
C GLU A 170 30.01 22.89 21.44
N VAL A 171 28.82 22.31 21.57
CA VAL A 171 28.59 21.21 22.51
C VAL A 171 28.73 19.87 21.79
N PRO A 172 29.86 19.15 21.92
CA PRO A 172 29.98 17.79 21.42
C PRO A 172 29.00 16.90 22.20
N ARG A 173 27.80 16.70 21.65
CA ARG A 173 26.81 15.85 22.29
C ARG A 173 27.30 14.41 22.21
N PRO A 174 27.36 13.67 23.33
CA PRO A 174 27.72 12.26 23.28
C PRO A 174 26.68 11.51 22.43
N ALA A 175 27.16 10.68 21.50
CA ALA A 175 26.37 9.96 20.49
C ALA A 175 25.20 9.15 21.08
N PHE A 176 25.22 8.87 22.38
CA PHE A 176 24.22 8.08 23.09
C PHE A 176 23.08 8.89 23.74
N LEU A 177 23.22 10.21 23.94
CA LEU A 177 22.22 11.03 24.65
C LEU A 177 21.24 11.80 23.74
N GLN A 178 21.38 11.75 22.42
CA GLN A 178 20.37 12.23 21.45
C GLN A 178 19.29 11.17 21.12
N ILE A 179 19.50 9.95 21.62
CA ILE A 179 18.63 8.78 21.44
C ILE A 179 17.23 8.98 22.08
N PRO A 180 17.04 9.57 23.28
CA PRO A 180 15.72 9.56 23.93
C PRO A 180 14.63 10.31 23.14
N THR A 181 14.92 11.45 22.53
CA THR A 181 13.89 12.25 21.84
C THR A 181 13.49 11.64 20.50
N VAL A 182 14.45 11.12 19.74
CA VAL A 182 14.19 10.42 18.47
C VAL A 182 13.43 9.12 18.74
N TRP A 183 13.81 8.37 19.78
CA TRP A 183 13.06 7.19 20.20
C TRP A 183 11.70 7.55 20.79
N CYS A 184 11.53 8.65 21.52
CA CYS A 184 10.20 9.09 21.97
C CYS A 184 9.29 9.46 20.80
N VAL A 185 9.80 10.05 19.71
CA VAL A 185 9.00 10.35 18.50
C VAL A 185 8.72 9.08 17.69
N ILE A 186 9.72 8.22 17.48
CA ILE A 186 9.52 6.94 16.78
C ILE A 186 8.57 6.06 17.58
N VAL A 187 8.77 5.92 18.89
CA VAL A 187 7.89 5.19 19.80
C VAL A 187 6.54 5.88 19.86
N ALA A 188 6.40 7.20 19.92
CA ALA A 188 5.09 7.85 19.90
C ALA A 188 4.36 7.64 18.57
N VAL A 189 5.03 7.71 17.42
CA VAL A 189 4.41 7.45 16.10
C VAL A 189 4.05 5.97 15.97
N VAL A 190 4.96 5.07 16.34
CA VAL A 190 4.74 3.63 16.33
C VAL A 190 3.67 3.24 17.35
N VAL A 191 3.63 3.83 18.55
CA VAL A 191 2.61 3.62 19.58
C VAL A 191 1.29 4.27 19.18
N VAL A 192 1.24 5.42 18.52
CA VAL A 192 -0.03 5.96 18.01
C VAL A 192 -0.58 5.06 16.90
N PHE A 193 0.27 4.55 16.01
CA PHE A 193 -0.14 3.58 14.98
C PHE A 193 -0.48 2.19 15.53
N LEU A 194 0.26 1.70 16.53
CA LEU A 194 0.08 0.37 17.12
C LEU A 194 -0.97 0.36 18.23
N ALA A 195 -1.02 1.34 19.12
CA ALA A 195 -2.01 1.44 20.20
C ALA A 195 -3.39 1.86 19.69
N GLY A 196 -3.47 2.65 18.60
CA GLY A 196 -4.73 2.80 17.86
C GLY A 196 -5.24 1.49 17.25
N GLY A 197 -4.35 0.51 17.06
CA GLY A 197 -4.66 -0.79 16.48
C GLY A 197 -4.76 -1.96 17.46
N PHE A 198 -4.09 -1.97 18.61
CA PHE A 198 -3.95 -3.19 19.41
C PHE A 198 -5.07 -3.43 20.44
N TRP A 199 -5.94 -2.45 20.67
CA TRP A 199 -6.93 -2.55 21.75
C TRP A 199 -8.20 -3.34 21.39
N ASP A 200 -8.49 -3.60 20.10
CA ASP A 200 -9.69 -4.36 19.74
C ASP A 200 -9.41 -5.68 19.00
N ARG A 201 -10.00 -6.73 19.60
CA ARG A 201 -10.20 -8.13 19.20
C ARG A 201 -9.05 -9.12 19.35
N GLY A 202 -9.24 -9.98 20.36
CA GLY A 202 -8.32 -11.03 20.75
C GLY A 202 -8.25 -12.26 19.86
N LYS A 203 -7.20 -13.04 20.18
CA LYS A 203 -6.87 -14.44 19.85
C LYS A 203 -5.96 -14.71 18.63
N ARG A 204 -4.70 -14.99 18.99
CA ARG A 204 -3.83 -16.11 18.58
C ARG A 204 -3.10 -16.12 17.22
N THR A 205 -3.37 -15.26 16.26
CA THR A 205 -2.53 -15.17 15.04
C THR A 205 -1.33 -14.22 15.17
N CYS A 206 -1.25 -13.42 16.24
CA CYS A 206 -0.25 -12.35 16.37
C CYS A 206 1.19 -12.84 16.64
N ALA A 207 1.40 -13.98 17.32
CA ALA A 207 2.74 -14.37 17.77
C ALA A 207 3.67 -14.83 16.63
N MET A 208 3.11 -15.42 15.57
CA MET A 208 3.90 -15.89 14.43
C MET A 208 4.24 -14.71 13.51
N VAL A 209 3.30 -13.79 13.29
CA VAL A 209 3.51 -12.58 12.47
C VAL A 209 4.53 -11.64 13.13
N SER A 210 4.53 -11.50 14.46
CA SER A 210 5.50 -10.66 15.17
C SER A 210 6.95 -11.18 15.10
N GLY A 211 7.15 -12.50 15.12
CA GLY A 211 8.49 -13.11 15.02
C GLY A 211 9.10 -12.95 13.62
N TRP A 212 8.29 -13.20 12.58
CA TRP A 212 8.72 -12.98 11.19
C TRP A 212 8.91 -11.50 10.87
N LEU A 213 8.08 -10.60 11.39
CA LEU A 213 8.29 -9.15 11.24
C LEU A 213 9.56 -8.68 11.93
N GLY A 214 9.96 -9.26 13.06
CA GLY A 214 11.22 -8.92 13.74
C GLY A 214 12.45 -9.34 12.94
N ILE A 215 12.50 -10.59 12.47
CA ILE A 215 13.61 -11.10 11.66
C ILE A 215 13.64 -10.43 10.28
N PHE A 216 12.48 -10.21 9.66
CA PHE A 216 12.36 -9.46 8.42
C PHE A 216 12.77 -8.00 8.61
N ALA A 217 12.38 -7.35 9.70
CA ALA A 217 12.83 -5.99 10.00
C ALA A 217 14.34 -5.94 10.21
N ILE A 218 14.98 -6.96 10.78
CA ILE A 218 16.44 -7.00 10.94
C ILE A 218 17.15 -7.26 9.61
N VAL A 219 16.65 -8.19 8.79
CA VAL A 219 17.25 -8.56 7.50
C VAL A 219 17.01 -7.48 6.45
N VAL A 220 15.78 -6.96 6.37
CA VAL A 220 15.45 -5.80 5.53
C VAL A 220 16.08 -4.56 6.08
N ALA A 221 16.15 -4.29 7.39
CA ALA A 221 16.93 -3.16 7.88
C ALA A 221 18.40 -3.33 7.51
N GLY A 222 19.00 -4.51 7.64
CA GLY A 222 20.41 -4.78 7.29
C GLY A 222 20.73 -4.69 5.79
N LEU A 223 19.83 -5.15 4.93
CA LEU A 223 19.96 -5.06 3.46
C LEU A 223 19.54 -3.68 2.93
N SER A 224 18.54 -3.03 3.54
CA SER A 224 18.13 -1.64 3.28
C SER A 224 19.17 -0.64 3.80
N LEU A 225 19.84 -0.93 4.92
CA LEU A 225 21.01 -0.21 5.42
C LEU A 225 22.11 -0.11 4.36
N ARG A 226 22.27 -1.16 3.55
CA ARG A 226 23.24 -1.23 2.47
C ARG A 226 22.70 -0.79 1.11
N SER A 227 21.41 -0.50 0.96
CA SER A 227 20.81 -0.23 -0.36
C SER A 227 19.91 1.01 -0.41
N ALA A 228 19.33 1.45 0.69
CA ALA A 228 18.54 2.67 0.76
C ALA A 228 19.18 3.77 1.61
N ASN A 229 20.34 3.52 2.23
CA ASN A 229 21.31 4.60 2.35
C ASN A 229 21.58 5.24 0.96
N TRP A 230 21.38 4.51 -0.15
CA TRP A 230 21.96 4.81 -1.45
C TRP A 230 21.00 5.48 -2.45
N PHE A 231 19.68 5.30 -2.30
CA PHE A 231 18.70 5.64 -3.35
C PHE A 231 18.18 7.08 -3.32
N ALA A 232 18.42 7.84 -2.23
CA ALA A 232 17.75 9.13 -2.04
C ALA A 232 18.46 10.33 -2.71
N PHE A 233 19.71 10.22 -3.18
CA PHE A 233 20.49 11.45 -3.49
C PHE A 233 21.49 11.39 -4.67
N ALA A 234 21.57 10.30 -5.45
CA ALA A 234 22.65 10.10 -6.44
C ALA A 234 22.66 11.04 -7.66
N SER A 235 21.68 11.94 -7.84
CA SER A 235 21.65 12.92 -8.94
C SER A 235 21.48 14.37 -8.50
N ILE A 236 21.55 14.63 -7.21
CA ILE A 236 21.41 15.96 -6.63
C ILE A 236 22.79 16.35 -6.10
N GLY A 237 23.58 17.06 -6.92
CA GLY A 237 24.90 17.55 -6.51
C GLY A 237 24.82 18.26 -5.16
N ARG A 238 25.80 18.00 -4.27
CA ARG A 238 25.96 18.51 -2.88
C ARG A 238 24.89 19.55 -2.48
N MET A 239 23.65 19.12 -2.27
CA MET A 239 22.61 20.03 -1.79
C MET A 239 22.78 20.09 -0.29
N GLU A 240 23.10 21.27 0.22
CA GLU A 240 23.05 21.52 1.66
C GLU A 240 21.63 21.25 2.17
N LEU A 241 21.46 20.22 2.98
CA LEU A 241 20.19 19.85 3.58
C LEU A 241 19.91 20.78 4.75
N THR A 242 19.31 21.94 4.48
CA THR A 242 18.82 22.83 5.53
C THR A 242 17.54 22.28 6.15
N GLY A 243 17.29 22.57 7.43
CA GLY A 243 16.07 22.15 8.11
C GLY A 243 14.79 22.57 7.38
N GLY A 244 14.77 23.79 6.83
CA GLY A 244 13.64 24.28 6.02
C GLY A 244 13.39 23.45 4.75
N ARG A 245 14.44 23.02 4.04
CA ARG A 245 14.32 22.13 2.86
C ARG A 245 13.76 20.76 3.26
N LEU A 246 14.22 20.20 4.37
CA LEU A 246 13.73 18.91 4.87
C LEU A 246 12.25 18.99 5.29
N LEU A 247 11.83 20.07 5.96
CA LEU A 247 10.42 20.29 6.30
C LEU A 247 9.55 20.46 5.05
N PHE A 248 10.05 21.18 4.04
CA PHE A 248 9.36 21.28 2.75
C PHE A 248 9.18 19.91 2.08
N LEU A 249 10.24 19.08 2.05
CA LEU A 249 10.17 17.71 1.52
C LEU A 249 9.22 16.82 2.31
N ALA A 250 9.19 16.95 3.65
CA ALA A 250 8.23 16.26 4.50
C ALA A 250 6.79 16.68 4.17
N ALA A 251 6.52 17.98 4.01
CA ALA A 251 5.20 18.48 3.65
C ALA A 251 4.75 17.98 2.26
N MET A 252 5.63 18.02 1.26
CA MET A 252 5.36 17.46 -0.06
C MET A 252 5.09 15.96 -0.01
N SER A 253 5.81 15.22 0.84
CA SER A 253 5.61 13.78 1.05
C SER A 253 4.28 13.50 1.75
N CYS A 254 3.84 14.34 2.70
CA CYS A 254 2.51 14.25 3.31
C CYS A 254 1.40 14.44 2.27
N ILE A 255 1.53 15.45 1.41
CA ILE A 255 0.58 15.71 0.31
C ILE A 255 0.52 14.50 -0.63
N ALA A 256 1.67 13.95 -1.01
CA ALA A 256 1.73 12.75 -1.85
C ALA A 256 1.07 11.53 -1.17
N ALA A 257 1.35 11.29 0.11
CA ALA A 257 0.73 10.21 0.88
C ALA A 257 -0.80 10.38 0.95
N TRP A 258 -1.29 11.60 1.18
CA TRP A 258 -2.71 11.92 1.17
C TRP A 258 -3.36 11.66 -0.19
N PHE A 259 -2.73 12.09 -1.30
CA PHE A 259 -3.22 11.80 -2.65
C PHE A 259 -3.25 10.30 -2.97
N LEU A 260 -2.24 9.53 -2.53
CA LEU A 260 -2.22 8.08 -2.70
C LEU A 260 -3.36 7.40 -1.96
N TRP A 261 -3.62 7.84 -0.72
CA TRP A 261 -4.75 7.35 0.07
C TRP A 261 -6.09 7.70 -0.59
N HIS A 262 -6.29 8.96 -0.98
CA HIS A 262 -7.51 9.39 -1.67
C HIS A 262 -7.73 8.63 -3.00
N ARG A 263 -6.66 8.41 -3.76
CA ARG A 263 -6.71 7.64 -5.01
C ARG A 263 -7.08 6.19 -4.78
N TYR A 264 -6.64 5.59 -3.67
CA TYR A 264 -7.07 4.25 -3.28
C TYR A 264 -8.58 4.17 -3.03
N TRP A 265 -9.18 5.15 -2.33
CA TRP A 265 -10.64 5.19 -2.12
C TRP A 265 -11.42 5.36 -3.42
N ARG A 266 -11.06 6.37 -4.23
CA ARG A 266 -11.68 6.60 -5.55
C ARG A 266 -11.60 5.40 -6.47
N PHE A 267 -10.50 4.64 -6.35
CA PHE A 267 -10.33 3.41 -7.12
C PHE A 267 -11.27 2.29 -6.66
N ALA A 268 -11.51 2.15 -5.36
CA ALA A 268 -12.48 1.19 -4.83
C ALA A 268 -13.91 1.54 -5.29
N GLU A 269 -14.28 2.82 -5.25
CA GLU A 269 -15.54 3.33 -5.79
C GLU A 269 -15.71 2.96 -7.26
N TYR A 270 -14.70 3.30 -8.08
CA TYR A 270 -14.69 2.96 -9.50
C TYR A 270 -14.90 1.46 -9.73
N ARG A 271 -14.22 0.59 -8.96
CA ARG A 271 -14.34 -0.86 -9.09
C ARG A 271 -15.75 -1.36 -8.76
N VAL A 272 -16.34 -0.87 -7.67
CA VAL A 272 -17.71 -1.26 -7.27
C VAL A 272 -18.71 -0.83 -8.33
N THR A 273 -18.63 0.43 -8.78
CA THR A 273 -19.48 0.97 -9.83
C THR A 273 -19.33 0.20 -11.15
N HIS A 274 -18.09 -0.08 -11.56
CA HIS A 274 -17.80 -0.83 -12.78
C HIS A 274 -18.32 -2.27 -12.73
N ALA A 275 -18.21 -2.95 -11.60
CA ALA A 275 -18.76 -4.30 -11.44
C ALA A 275 -20.29 -4.32 -11.56
N MET A 276 -20.98 -3.36 -10.92
CA MET A 276 -22.45 -3.26 -10.97
C MET A 276 -22.96 -2.91 -12.36
N PHE A 277 -22.42 -1.87 -12.99
CA PHE A 277 -22.82 -1.50 -14.35
C PHE A 277 -22.41 -2.56 -15.36
N GLY A 278 -21.20 -3.13 -15.21
CA GLY A 278 -20.74 -4.26 -16.01
C GLY A 278 -21.76 -5.39 -16.00
N PHE A 279 -22.22 -5.78 -14.81
CA PHE A 279 -23.25 -6.81 -14.66
C PHE A 279 -24.55 -6.45 -15.37
N LEU A 280 -25.03 -5.21 -15.24
CA LEU A 280 -26.22 -4.75 -15.96
C LEU A 280 -26.08 -4.77 -17.48
N THR A 281 -24.87 -4.65 -18.01
CA THR A 281 -24.60 -4.70 -19.46
C THR A 281 -24.39 -6.10 -20.04
N ILE A 282 -24.22 -7.14 -19.21
CA ILE A 282 -24.10 -8.53 -19.69
C ILE A 282 -25.36 -8.88 -20.48
N LYS A 283 -25.22 -9.29 -21.75
CA LYS A 283 -26.38 -9.72 -22.53
C LYS A 283 -26.86 -11.06 -22.00
N ASP A 284 -28.17 -11.23 -21.91
CA ASP A 284 -28.74 -12.55 -21.62
C ASP A 284 -28.43 -13.43 -22.82
N ASP A 285 -27.48 -14.36 -22.65
CA ASP A 285 -27.26 -15.40 -23.65
C ASP A 285 -28.61 -16.08 -23.85
N LYS A 286 -29.13 -16.01 -25.08
CA LYS A 286 -30.43 -16.59 -25.42
C LYS A 286 -30.43 -18.02 -24.88
N LYS A 287 -31.31 -18.27 -23.90
CA LYS A 287 -31.51 -19.59 -23.33
C LYS A 287 -31.62 -20.56 -24.52
N PRO A 288 -30.74 -21.57 -24.64
CA PRO A 288 -30.74 -22.44 -25.80
C PRO A 288 -32.17 -22.92 -26.01
N GLU A 289 -32.75 -22.60 -27.16
CA GLU A 289 -34.11 -23.01 -27.49
C GLU A 289 -34.18 -24.51 -27.22
N ALA A 290 -35.13 -24.93 -26.39
CA ALA A 290 -35.30 -26.34 -26.08
C ALA A 290 -35.30 -27.12 -27.41
N PRO A 291 -34.54 -28.21 -27.53
CA PRO A 291 -34.44 -28.93 -28.79
C PRO A 291 -35.85 -29.23 -29.29
N LYS A 292 -36.21 -28.70 -30.47
CA LYS A 292 -37.53 -28.89 -31.04
C LYS A 292 -37.77 -30.40 -31.12
N THR A 293 -38.77 -30.88 -30.38
CA THR A 293 -39.16 -32.29 -30.42
C THR A 293 -39.42 -32.66 -31.88
N PRO A 294 -38.76 -33.69 -32.44
CA PRO A 294 -39.01 -34.08 -33.82
C PRO A 294 -40.49 -34.42 -33.98
N ALA A 295 -41.13 -33.83 -35.00
CA ALA A 295 -42.53 -34.11 -35.31
C ALA A 295 -42.66 -35.59 -35.69
N THR A 296 -43.45 -36.32 -34.91
CA THR A 296 -43.87 -37.72 -35.16
C THR A 296 -45.05 -37.78 -36.11
#